data_AF-L0MFF2-F1
#
_entry.id   AF-L0MFF2-F1
#
_cell.length_a   1.000
_cell.length_b   1.000
_cell.length_c   1.000
_cell.angle_alpha   90.00
_cell.angle_beta   90.00
_cell.angle_gamma   90.00
#
_symmetry.space_group_name_H-M   'P 1'
#
loop_
_entity.id
_entity.type
_entity.pdbx_description
1 polymer ?
#
loop_
_entity_poly.entity_id
_entity_poly.type
_entity_poly.pdbx_seq_one_letter_code
_entity_poly.pdbx_strand_id
1 'polypeptide(L)'
;MPGHRFRITVEALSDRKGAPVEKTPLVFEVENHDDILDIVERIQGREDLAFGQEKSAAFAVGLKLFSEVMIENRKHPVFAPLRDAFKAFMVGLKKGPQAGE
;
A
#
# COMPACT_ATOMS: atom_id res chain seq x y z
N MET A 1 16.52 10.96 -3.73
CA MET A 1 15.55 11.94 -4.24
C MET A 1 14.68 12.36 -3.07
N PRO A 2 14.26 13.63 -2.96
CA PRO A 2 13.26 14.00 -1.95
C PRO A 2 11.99 13.18 -2.21
N GLY A 3 11.41 12.60 -1.17
CA GLY A 3 10.17 11.82 -1.29
C GLY A 3 8.94 12.70 -1.42
N HIS A 4 7.83 12.08 -1.79
CA HIS A 4 6.50 12.66 -1.79
C HIS A 4 5.92 12.62 -0.38
N ARG A 5 5.31 13.72 0.09
CA ARG A 5 4.77 13.82 1.44
C ARG A 5 3.25 13.76 1.43
N PHE A 6 2.69 12.91 2.28
CA PHE A 6 1.25 12.66 2.37
C PHE A 6 0.77 12.80 3.80
N ARG A 7 -0.50 13.20 3.96
CA ARG A 7 -1.23 13.08 5.21
C ARG A 7 -2.22 11.93 5.10
N ILE A 8 -2.16 11.00 6.04
CA ILE A 8 -3.07 9.87 6.12
C ILE A 8 -4.05 10.11 7.27
N THR A 9 -5.32 9.85 7.00
CA THR A 9 -6.40 9.87 8.01
C THR A 9 -7.09 8.52 8.00
N VAL A 10 -7.23 7.90 9.16
CA VAL A 10 -8.01 6.67 9.35
C VAL A 10 -9.16 6.98 10.29
N GLU A 11 -10.38 6.90 9.76
CA GLU A 11 -11.63 7.17 10.48
C GLU A 11 -12.42 5.86 10.66
N ALA A 12 -12.91 5.61 11.88
CA ALA A 12 -13.74 4.45 12.14
C ALA A 12 -15.19 4.76 11.76
N LEU A 13 -15.73 4.02 10.80
CA LEU A 13 -17.13 4.21 10.36
C LEU A 13 -18.10 3.33 11.16
N SER A 14 -17.74 2.08 11.40
CA SER A 14 -18.57 1.13 12.14
C SER A 14 -17.76 0.05 12.84
N ASP A 15 -18.39 -0.62 13.80
CA ASP A 15 -17.84 -1.79 14.47
C ASP A 15 -18.11 -3.09 13.68
N ARG A 16 -17.69 -4.23 14.25
CA ARG A 16 -17.90 -5.56 13.65
C ARG A 16 -19.38 -5.95 13.51
N LYS A 17 -20.29 -5.28 14.22
CA LYS A 17 -21.74 -5.50 14.16
C LYS A 17 -22.41 -4.51 13.19
N GLY A 18 -21.65 -3.62 12.56
CA GLY A 18 -22.16 -2.58 11.67
C GLY A 18 -22.73 -1.37 12.41
N ALA A 19 -22.57 -1.28 13.73
CA ALA A 19 -23.01 -0.12 14.49
C ALA A 19 -22.04 1.05 14.24
N PRO A 20 -22.53 2.29 14.03
CA PRO A 20 -21.67 3.46 13.91
C PRO A 20 -20.75 3.61 15.12
N VAL A 21 -19.52 4.06 14.89
CA VAL A 21 -18.52 4.25 15.93
C VAL A 21 -18.03 5.68 15.92
N GLU A 22 -18.05 6.33 17.08
CA GLU A 22 -17.40 7.63 17.27
C GLU A 22 -16.04 7.41 17.94
N LYS A 23 -14.98 7.46 17.12
CA LYS A 23 -13.59 7.45 17.57
C LYS A 23 -12.86 8.62 16.95
N THR A 24 -11.93 9.20 17.70
CA THR A 24 -11.01 10.21 17.18
C THR A 24 -10.24 9.63 15.98
N PRO A 25 -10.28 10.26 14.80
CA PRO A 25 -9.52 9.81 13.64
C PRO A 25 -8.02 9.79 13.95
N LEU A 26 -7.33 8.74 13.49
CA LEU A 26 -5.86 8.71 13.51
C LEU A 26 -5.36 9.55 12.33
N VAL A 27 -4.56 10.56 12.60
CA VAL A 27 -3.93 11.42 11.58
C VAL A 27 -2.42 11.38 11.74
N PHE A 28 -1.69 11.14 10.65
CA PHE A 28 -0.23 11.19 10.62
C PHE A 28 0.28 11.62 9.24
N GLU A 29 1.54 12.03 9.18
CA GLU A 29 2.22 12.39 7.93
C GLU A 29 3.31 11.36 7.63
N VAL A 30 3.51 11.09 6.34
CA VAL A 30 4.54 10.16 5.86
C VAL A 30 5.24 10.76 4.65
N GLU A 31 6.52 10.43 4.51
CA GLU A 31 7.26 10.58 3.26
C GLU A 31 7.26 9.22 2.54
N ASN A 32 7.20 9.22 1.22
CA ASN A 32 7.30 8.02 0.40
C ASN A 32 8.14 8.28 -0.85
N HIS A 33 8.93 7.30 -1.27
CA HIS A 33 9.75 7.45 -2.47
C HIS A 33 8.95 7.53 -3.78
N ASP A 34 7.74 6.95 -3.82
CA ASP A 34 6.87 7.01 -4.99
C ASP A 34 5.63 7.87 -4.70
N ASP A 35 5.02 8.44 -5.74
CA ASP A 35 3.72 9.10 -5.60
C ASP A 35 2.62 8.06 -5.36
N ILE A 36 2.03 8.06 -4.16
CA ILE A 36 1.01 7.09 -3.77
C ILE A 36 -0.25 7.23 -4.65
N LEU A 37 -0.61 8.45 -5.07
CA LEU A 37 -1.83 8.69 -5.84
C LEU A 37 -1.67 8.15 -7.27
N ASP A 38 -0.55 8.44 -7.93
CA ASP A 38 -0.26 7.88 -9.25
C ASP A 38 -0.22 6.34 -9.22
N ILE A 39 0.32 5.75 -8.14
CA ILE A 39 0.36 4.30 -7.99
C ILE A 39 -1.05 3.72 -7.82
N VAL A 40 -1.94 4.39 -7.08
CA VAL A 40 -3.36 3.98 -6.97
C VAL A 40 -4.01 3.98 -8.36
N GLU A 41 -3.85 5.05 -9.13
CA GLU A 41 -4.42 5.15 -10.48
C GLU A 41 -3.92 4.03 -11.40
N ARG A 42 -2.61 3.77 -11.40
CA ARG A 42 -2.00 2.70 -12.19
C ARG A 42 -2.51 1.31 -11.80
N ILE A 43 -2.68 1.05 -10.51
CA ILE A 43 -3.18 -0.24 -10.01
C ILE A 43 -4.69 -0.38 -10.28
N GLN A 44 -5.48 0.70 -10.21
CA GLN A 44 -6.89 0.67 -10.58
C GLN A 44 -7.10 0.40 -12.08
N GLY A 45 -6.17 0.84 -12.94
CA GLY A 45 -6.18 0.55 -14.38
C GLY A 45 -5.69 -0.85 -14.77
N ARG A 46 -5.24 -1.67 -13.83
CA ARG A 46 -4.73 -3.03 -14.08
C ARG A 46 -5.87 -4.06 -14.10
N GLU A 47 -6.35 -4.39 -15.30
CA GLU A 47 -7.43 -5.38 -15.50
C GLU A 47 -7.05 -6.78 -14.98
N ASP A 48 -5.79 -7.19 -15.08
CA ASP A 48 -5.29 -8.49 -14.64
C ASP A 48 -5.37 -8.71 -13.12
N LEU A 49 -5.39 -7.63 -12.33
CA LEU A 49 -5.53 -7.72 -10.88
C LEU A 49 -7.00 -7.93 -10.49
N ALA A 50 -7.95 -7.37 -11.24
CA ALA A 50 -9.39 -7.56 -11.06
C ALA A 50 -9.92 -7.39 -9.61
N PHE A 51 -9.26 -6.58 -8.77
CA PHE A 51 -9.68 -6.37 -7.39
C PHE A 51 -10.89 -5.42 -7.24
N GLY A 52 -11.16 -4.60 -8.26
CA GLY A 52 -12.12 -3.50 -8.19
C GLY A 52 -11.55 -2.25 -7.53
N GLN A 53 -12.20 -1.10 -7.73
CA GLN A 53 -11.64 0.22 -7.46
C GLN A 53 -11.18 0.43 -6.01
N GLU A 54 -12.04 0.11 -5.03
CA GLU A 54 -11.75 0.30 -3.60
C GLU A 54 -10.63 -0.63 -3.10
N LYS A 55 -10.66 -1.91 -3.50
CA LYS A 55 -9.64 -2.87 -3.08
C LYS A 55 -8.29 -2.58 -3.73
N SER A 56 -8.28 -2.13 -4.99
CA SER A 56 -7.07 -1.67 -5.68
C SER A 56 -6.45 -0.46 -4.98
N ALA A 57 -7.26 0.53 -4.57
CA ALA A 57 -6.78 1.67 -3.79
C ALA A 57 -6.21 1.23 -2.44
N ALA A 58 -6.94 0.42 -1.67
CA ALA A 58 -6.49 -0.09 -0.38
C ALA A 58 -5.18 -0.89 -0.50
N PHE A 59 -5.06 -1.73 -1.53
CA PHE A 59 -3.86 -2.50 -1.82
C PHE A 59 -2.67 -1.59 -2.12
N ALA A 60 -2.83 -0.63 -3.04
CA ALA A 60 -1.77 0.29 -3.44
C ALA A 60 -1.29 1.15 -2.26
N VAL A 61 -2.21 1.79 -1.54
CA VAL A 61 -1.90 2.62 -0.36
C VAL A 61 -1.21 1.77 0.72
N GLY A 62 -1.79 0.62 1.08
CA GLY A 62 -1.24 -0.25 2.11
C GLY A 62 0.16 -0.77 1.76
N LEU A 63 0.36 -1.19 0.52
CA LEU A 63 1.66 -1.65 0.02
C LEU A 63 2.72 -0.55 0.11
N LYS A 64 2.36 0.67 -0.29
CA LYS A 64 3.28 1.82 -0.29
C LYS A 64 3.66 2.27 1.12
N LEU A 65 2.70 2.34 2.03
CA LEU A 65 2.97 2.65 3.44
C LEU A 65 3.83 1.56 4.10
N PHE A 66 3.49 0.29 3.90
CA PHE A 66 4.24 -0.84 4.49
C PHE A 66 5.66 -0.94 3.94
N SER A 67 5.82 -0.87 2.61
CA SER A 67 7.12 -1.05 1.97
C SER A 67 8.12 0.03 2.35
N GLU A 68 7.66 1.27 2.55
CA GLU A 68 8.50 2.37 3.00
C GLU A 68 9.03 2.12 4.41
N VAL A 69 8.16 1.78 5.37
CA VAL A 69 8.57 1.42 6.74
C VAL A 69 9.60 0.28 6.71
N MET A 70 9.38 -0.72 5.86
CA MET A 70 10.33 -1.83 5.70
C MET A 70 11.69 -1.38 5.13
N ILE A 71 11.71 -0.43 4.18
CA ILE A 71 12.94 0.11 3.56
C ILE A 71 13.74 0.94 4.57
N GLU A 72 13.07 1.83 5.29
CA GLU A 72 13.68 2.67 6.34
C GLU A 72 14.26 1.80 7.46
N ASN A 73 13.55 0.73 7.82
CA ASN A 73 13.91 -0.18 8.90
C ASN A 73 14.50 -1.49 8.39
N ARG A 74 15.15 -1.49 7.23
CA ARG A 74 15.59 -2.72 6.52
C ARG A 74 16.50 -3.67 7.30
N LYS A 75 17.13 -3.19 8.39
CA LYS A 75 17.98 -3.98 9.29
C LYS A 75 17.22 -4.60 10.46
N HIS A 76 15.94 -4.24 10.66
CA HIS A 76 15.14 -4.71 11.78
C HIS A 76 14.83 -6.21 11.63
N PRO A 77 15.00 -7.04 12.68
CA PRO A 77 14.83 -8.49 12.60
C PRO A 77 13.44 -8.94 12.09
N VAL A 78 12.38 -8.17 12.37
CA VAL A 78 11.02 -8.49 11.92
C VAL A 78 10.89 -8.58 10.40
N PHE A 79 11.70 -7.82 9.66
CA PHE A 79 11.64 -7.78 8.20
C PHE A 79 12.60 -8.77 7.56
N ALA A 80 13.65 -9.22 8.27
CA ALA A 80 14.67 -10.13 7.76
C ALA A 80 14.09 -11.36 7.01
N PRO A 81 13.13 -12.13 7.55
CA PRO A 81 12.58 -13.29 6.85
C PRO A 81 11.70 -12.92 5.64
N LEU A 82 11.24 -11.67 5.54
CA LEU A 82 10.31 -11.23 4.50
C LEU A 82 11.00 -10.59 3.29
N ARG A 83 12.27 -10.16 3.40
CA ARG A 83 12.92 -9.29 2.39
C ARG A 83 12.92 -9.88 0.99
N ASP A 84 13.36 -11.13 0.86
CA ASP A 84 13.52 -11.77 -0.46
C ASP A 84 12.16 -12.10 -1.09
N ALA A 85 11.23 -12.61 -0.29
CA ALA A 85 9.86 -12.87 -0.71
C ALA A 85 9.16 -11.58 -1.13
N PHE A 86 9.32 -10.49 -0.37
CA PHE A 86 8.76 -9.19 -0.70
C PHE A 86 9.37 -8.61 -1.99
N LYS A 87 10.68 -8.76 -2.19
CA LYS A 87 11.33 -8.37 -3.44
C LYS A 87 10.77 -9.15 -4.62
N ALA A 88 10.62 -10.47 -4.51
CA ALA A 88 10.03 -11.30 -5.56
C ALA A 88 8.59 -10.89 -5.88
N PHE A 89 7.79 -10.64 -4.84
CA PHE A 89 6.43 -10.09 -4.97
C PHE A 89 6.41 -8.76 -5.73
N MET A 90 7.25 -7.79 -5.34
CA MET A 90 7.32 -6.49 -6.02
C MET A 90 7.74 -6.60 -7.48
N VAL A 91 8.65 -7.53 -7.81
CA VAL A 91 9.05 -7.81 -9.19
C VAL A 91 7.88 -8.39 -9.98
N GLY A 92 7.14 -9.35 -9.42
CA GLY A 92 5.95 -9.91 -10.07
C GLY A 92 4.87 -8.84 -10.30
N LEU A 93 4.58 -8.03 -9.27
CA LEU A 93 3.61 -6.95 -9.35
C LEU A 93 3.97 -5.93 -10.44
N LYS A 94 5.25 -5.53 -10.54
CA LYS A 94 5.71 -4.56 -11.55
C LYS A 94 5.73 -5.11 -12.97
N LYS A 95 6.02 -6.40 -13.15
CA LYS A 95 6.02 -7.04 -14.47
C LYS A 95 4.62 -7.09 -15.09
N GLY A 96 3.57 -7.22 -14.27
CA GLY A 96 2.22 -7.50 -14.78
C GLY A 96 2.11 -8.91 -15.37
N PRO A 97 1.01 -9.24 -16.06
CA PRO A 97 0.92 -10.49 -16.80
C PRO A 97 2.06 -10.53 -17.81
N GLN A 98 2.76 -11.67 -17.91
CA GLN A 98 3.71 -11.86 -18.99
C GLN A 98 2.95 -11.68 -20.30
N ALA A 99 3.43 -10.80 -21.19
CA ALA A 99 2.88 -10.69 -22.53
C ALA A 99 3.07 -12.05 -23.23
N GLY A 100 2.00 -12.83 -23.32
CA GLY A 100 1.90 -14.06 -24.10
C GLY A 100 2.24 -15.35 -23.34
N GLU A 101 1.22 -16.14 -23.04
CA GLU A 101 0.97 -17.46 -23.64
C GLU A 101 -0.54 -17.59 -23.92
#